data_AF-A0A494WBH4-F1
#
_entry.id   AF-A0A494WBH4-F1
#
_cell.length_a   1.000
_cell.length_b   1.000
_cell.length_c   1.000
_cell.angle_alpha   90.00
_cell.angle_beta   90.00
_cell.angle_gamma   90.00
#
_symmetry.space_group_name_H-M   'P 1'
#
loop_
_entity.id
_entity.type
_entity.pdbx_description
1 polymer ?
#
loop_
_entity_poly.entity_id
_entity_poly.type
_entity_poly.pdbx_seq_one_letter_code
_entity_poly.pdbx_strand_id
1 'polypeptide(L)'
;MSEPFEILFVLYPKFDQLDFAGPYEVFFRIANVKIRLASPDGGDLETESGLVYRGMEKLADVERCDLICIPGGGDQSAMMTPEVLDHVRRLSADARYVTSVCNGSLILARAGVLEGKRSACHWSFRHLLSDYGAIPDDARVVRDGRFFSGGGVTSGIDFALVVAAEVFGETTAQAQQLIIEYAPQPPFNAGRPETAPPEVLKAFDAMFGDALRSVGGFVPQV
;
A
#
# COMPACT_ATOMS: atom_id res chain seq x y z
N MET A 1 -25.28 5.63 18.24
CA MET A 1 -23.81 5.70 18.00
C MET A 1 -23.63 5.71 16.49
N SER A 2 -22.79 6.57 15.93
CA SER A 2 -22.51 6.58 14.50
C SER A 2 -21.92 5.24 14.06
N GLU A 3 -22.14 4.82 12.82
CA GLU A 3 -21.46 3.65 12.26
C GLU A 3 -19.93 3.86 12.31
N PRO A 4 -19.14 2.80 12.56
CA PRO A 4 -17.69 2.90 12.53
C PRO A 4 -17.17 3.17 11.12
N PHE A 5 -16.08 3.93 11.01
CA PHE A 5 -15.37 4.09 9.74
C PHE A 5 -14.58 2.81 9.44
N GLU A 6 -14.91 2.13 8.35
CA GLU A 6 -14.33 0.82 8.03
C GLU A 6 -13.10 0.95 7.12
N ILE A 7 -11.95 0.49 7.63
CA ILE A 7 -10.69 0.41 6.89
C ILE A 7 -10.44 -1.05 6.53
N LEU A 8 -10.32 -1.35 5.23
CA LEU A 8 -10.01 -2.68 4.72
C LEU A 8 -8.56 -2.72 4.22
N PHE A 9 -7.73 -3.54 4.87
CA PHE A 9 -6.44 -3.93 4.30
C PHE A 9 -6.58 -5.21 3.49
N VAL A 10 -6.08 -5.19 2.25
CA VAL A 10 -6.10 -6.36 1.36
C VAL A 10 -4.71 -6.98 1.33
N LEU A 11 -4.52 -8.06 2.10
CA LEU A 11 -3.25 -8.75 2.28
C LEU A 11 -3.15 -9.97 1.36
N TYR A 12 -1.92 -10.39 1.04
CA TYR A 12 -1.64 -11.49 0.12
C TYR A 12 -0.29 -12.13 0.47
N PRO A 13 -0.04 -13.43 0.19
CA PRO A 13 1.02 -14.21 0.85
C PRO A 13 2.42 -13.58 0.92
N LYS A 14 2.80 -12.78 -0.09
CA LYS A 14 4.11 -12.14 -0.19
C LYS A 14 4.06 -10.61 -0.08
N PHE A 15 3.09 -10.09 0.69
CA PHE A 15 3.04 -8.67 1.03
C PHE A 15 4.20 -8.26 1.93
N ASP A 16 4.65 -7.00 1.82
CA ASP A 16 5.67 -6.43 2.68
C ASP A 16 5.03 -6.05 4.03
N GLN A 17 5.49 -6.68 5.11
CA GLN A 17 4.84 -6.55 6.42
C GLN A 17 4.70 -5.10 6.89
N LEU A 18 5.72 -4.26 6.66
CA LEU A 18 5.74 -2.88 7.16
C LEU A 18 4.80 -1.96 6.37
N ASP A 19 4.48 -2.30 5.13
CA ASP A 19 3.49 -1.59 4.31
C ASP A 19 2.08 -1.67 4.90
N PHE A 20 1.79 -2.77 5.60
CA PHE A 20 0.57 -2.96 6.36
C PHE A 20 0.73 -2.44 7.80
N ALA A 21 1.78 -2.89 8.50
CA ALA A 21 1.94 -2.64 9.92
C ALA A 21 2.11 -1.15 10.24
N GLY A 22 2.79 -0.39 9.38
CA GLY A 22 2.95 1.06 9.53
C GLY A 22 1.59 1.80 9.58
N PRO A 23 0.78 1.75 8.52
CA PRO A 23 -0.55 2.35 8.55
C PRO A 23 -1.50 1.72 9.57
N TYR A 24 -1.44 0.40 9.78
CA TYR A 24 -2.25 -0.26 10.81
C TYR A 24 -2.01 0.36 12.19
N GLU A 25 -0.73 0.55 12.57
CA GLU A 25 -0.34 1.12 13.87
C GLU A 25 -0.86 2.56 14.04
N VAL A 26 -0.92 3.34 12.96
CA VAL A 26 -1.50 4.71 12.99
C VAL A 26 -3.03 4.67 13.13
N PHE A 27 -3.72 3.74 12.46
CA PHE A 27 -5.18 3.77 12.40
C PHE A 27 -5.88 3.05 13.56
N PHE A 28 -5.32 1.97 14.11
CA PHE A 28 -6.08 1.07 15.00
C PHE A 28 -6.51 1.70 16.33
N ARG A 29 -5.86 2.79 16.74
CA ARG A 29 -6.18 3.53 17.98
C ARG A 29 -7.12 4.71 17.76
N ILE A 30 -7.52 4.99 16.51
CA ILE A 30 -8.45 6.08 16.22
C ILE A 30 -9.86 5.66 16.67
N ALA A 31 -10.53 6.55 17.40
CA ALA A 31 -11.87 6.29 17.89
C ALA A 31 -12.87 6.07 16.75
N ASN A 32 -13.80 5.12 16.93
CA ASN A 32 -14.82 4.77 15.94
C ASN A 32 -14.26 4.29 14.58
N VAL A 33 -13.05 3.74 14.54
CA VAL A 33 -12.48 3.03 13.38
C VAL A 33 -12.60 1.52 13.58
N LYS A 34 -13.02 0.80 12.53
CA LYS A 34 -13.01 -0.66 12.49
C LYS A 34 -12.06 -1.10 11.38
N ILE A 35 -10.97 -1.75 11.76
CA ILE A 35 -10.03 -2.33 10.80
C ILE A 35 -10.49 -3.76 10.46
N ARG A 36 -10.52 -4.05 9.18
CA ARG A 36 -10.85 -5.34 8.58
C ARG A 36 -9.67 -5.80 7.74
N LEU A 37 -9.39 -7.09 7.76
CA LEU A 37 -8.35 -7.71 6.95
C LEU A 37 -9.01 -8.67 5.97
N ALA A 38 -8.69 -8.54 4.70
CA ALA A 38 -9.12 -9.49 3.68
C ALA A 38 -7.94 -9.98 2.86
N SER A 39 -8.09 -11.17 2.28
CA SER A 39 -7.15 -11.72 1.29
C SER A 39 -7.93 -12.37 0.15
N PRO A 40 -7.30 -12.65 -1.00
CA PRO A 40 -7.98 -13.33 -2.11
C PRO A 40 -8.76 -14.58 -1.68
N ASP A 41 -8.15 -15.42 -0.84
CA ASP A 41 -8.70 -16.70 -0.42
C ASP A 41 -9.38 -16.67 0.97
N GLY A 42 -9.20 -15.59 1.74
CA GLY A 42 -9.59 -15.51 3.15
C GLY A 42 -8.74 -16.41 4.06
N GLY A 43 -9.16 -16.56 5.32
CA GLY A 43 -8.55 -17.49 6.26
C GLY A 43 -7.24 -16.98 6.87
N ASP A 44 -6.34 -17.91 7.20
CA ASP A 44 -5.03 -17.61 7.79
C ASP A 44 -3.99 -17.43 6.66
N LEU A 45 -3.11 -16.44 6.80
CA LEU A 45 -2.08 -16.10 5.84
C LEU A 45 -0.72 -16.07 6.53
N GLU A 46 0.20 -16.89 6.03
CA GLU A 46 1.59 -16.91 6.46
C GLU A 46 2.44 -16.07 5.50
N THR A 47 3.20 -15.14 6.06
CA THR A 47 4.18 -14.31 5.33
C THR A 47 5.49 -15.07 5.11
N GLU A 48 6.34 -14.60 4.19
CA GLU A 48 7.65 -15.23 3.96
C GLU A 48 8.57 -15.22 5.19
N SER A 49 8.36 -14.31 6.15
CA SER A 49 9.10 -14.27 7.41
C SER A 49 8.58 -15.27 8.47
N GLY A 50 7.52 -16.02 8.16
CA GLY A 50 6.88 -16.99 9.06
C GLY A 50 5.85 -16.38 10.01
N LEU A 51 5.52 -15.09 9.88
CA LEU A 51 4.45 -14.48 10.65
C LEU A 51 3.09 -14.86 10.06
N VAL A 52 2.16 -15.29 10.94
CA VAL A 52 0.81 -15.71 10.56
C VAL A 52 -0.21 -14.66 11.00
N TYR A 53 -0.97 -14.15 10.03
CA TYR A 53 -2.15 -13.31 10.25
C TYR A 53 -3.39 -14.18 10.14
N ARG A 54 -4.29 -14.08 11.11
CA ARG A 54 -5.41 -15.01 11.24
C ARG A 54 -6.75 -14.38 10.89
N GLY A 55 -7.67 -15.22 10.40
CA GLY A 55 -9.09 -14.89 10.30
C GLY A 55 -9.41 -13.75 9.34
N MET A 56 -8.73 -13.70 8.18
CA MET A 56 -9.07 -12.75 7.12
C MET A 56 -10.38 -13.11 6.47
N GLU A 57 -11.12 -12.07 6.09
CA GLU A 57 -12.28 -12.20 5.22
C GLU A 57 -11.81 -12.60 3.81
N LYS A 58 -12.61 -13.40 3.11
CA LYS A 58 -12.38 -13.62 1.69
C LYS A 58 -12.74 -12.33 0.94
N LEU A 59 -11.85 -11.84 0.09
CA LEU A 59 -12.03 -10.55 -0.59
C LEU A 59 -13.32 -10.48 -1.41
N ALA A 60 -13.73 -11.61 -2.00
CA ALA A 60 -14.98 -11.75 -2.74
C ALA A 60 -16.22 -11.45 -1.88
N ASP A 61 -16.17 -11.77 -0.59
CA ASP A 61 -17.29 -11.66 0.36
C ASP A 61 -17.38 -10.26 1.00
N VAL A 62 -16.37 -9.41 0.80
CA VAL A 62 -16.39 -8.04 1.31
C VAL A 62 -17.31 -7.18 0.44
N GLU A 63 -18.40 -6.69 1.01
CA GLU A 63 -19.38 -5.87 0.26
C GLU A 63 -18.91 -4.43 0.05
N ARG A 64 -18.44 -3.77 1.12
CA ARG A 64 -18.02 -2.36 1.13
C ARG A 64 -16.97 -2.08 2.19
N CYS A 65 -16.29 -0.94 2.05
CA CYS A 65 -15.44 -0.30 3.06
C CYS A 65 -15.42 1.22 2.82
N ASP A 66 -15.06 2.02 3.82
CA ASP A 66 -14.86 3.46 3.64
C ASP A 66 -13.48 3.76 3.05
N LEU A 67 -12.48 2.98 3.44
CA LEU A 67 -11.11 3.07 2.95
C LEU A 67 -10.57 1.69 2.62
N ILE A 68 -10.02 1.53 1.42
CA ILE A 68 -9.25 0.34 1.02
C ILE A 68 -7.75 0.68 1.02
N CYS A 69 -6.92 -0.20 1.56
CA CYS A 69 -5.47 -0.06 1.58
C CYS A 69 -4.80 -1.33 1.03
N ILE A 70 -4.03 -1.17 -0.04
CA ILE A 70 -3.27 -2.26 -0.67
C ILE A 70 -1.77 -2.07 -0.40
N PRO A 71 -1.14 -2.93 0.42
CA PRO A 71 0.30 -2.90 0.64
C PRO A 71 1.07 -3.39 -0.59
N GLY A 72 2.35 -3.03 -0.65
CA GLY A 72 3.29 -3.66 -1.55
C GLY A 72 3.71 -5.05 -1.11
N GLY A 73 4.64 -5.63 -1.86
CA GLY A 73 5.12 -6.99 -1.65
C GLY A 73 6.13 -7.44 -2.69
N GLY A 74 6.85 -8.51 -2.35
CA GLY A 74 7.84 -9.14 -3.22
C GLY A 74 7.23 -9.90 -4.41
N ASP A 75 5.99 -10.37 -4.27
CA ASP A 75 5.23 -11.05 -5.34
C ASP A 75 3.76 -10.70 -5.26
N GLN A 76 3.24 -10.10 -6.34
CA GLN A 76 1.86 -9.67 -6.46
C GLN A 76 0.99 -10.62 -7.29
N SER A 77 1.51 -11.79 -7.70
CA SER A 77 0.81 -12.72 -8.59
C SER A 77 -0.58 -13.13 -8.09
N ALA A 78 -0.72 -13.36 -6.79
CA ALA A 78 -2.01 -13.65 -6.14
C ALA A 78 -3.04 -12.52 -6.28
N MET A 79 -2.58 -11.27 -6.43
CA MET A 79 -3.41 -10.08 -6.59
C MET A 79 -3.67 -9.69 -8.05
N MET A 80 -2.89 -10.23 -8.99
CA MET A 80 -2.93 -9.85 -10.41
C MET A 80 -3.82 -10.75 -11.27
N THR A 81 -4.59 -11.66 -10.67
CA THR A 81 -5.58 -12.45 -11.40
C THR A 81 -6.78 -11.58 -11.80
N PRO A 82 -7.45 -11.83 -12.94
CA PRO A 82 -8.61 -11.05 -13.35
C PRO A 82 -9.70 -10.99 -12.27
N GLU A 83 -9.98 -12.10 -11.60
CA GLU A 83 -10.99 -12.19 -10.53
C GLU A 83 -10.67 -11.28 -9.34
N VAL A 84 -9.42 -11.30 -8.85
CA VAL A 84 -9.02 -10.46 -7.71
C VAL A 84 -8.99 -8.99 -8.09
N LEU A 85 -8.50 -8.65 -9.29
CA LEU A 85 -8.51 -7.28 -9.80
C LEU A 85 -9.94 -6.72 -9.95
N ASP A 86 -10.90 -7.55 -10.34
CA ASP A 86 -12.32 -7.17 -10.41
C ASP A 86 -12.89 -6.85 -9.03
N HIS A 87 -12.53 -7.62 -7.99
CA HIS A 87 -12.92 -7.31 -6.61
C HIS A 87 -12.26 -6.05 -6.08
N VAL A 88 -10.96 -5.84 -6.35
CA VAL A 88 -10.25 -4.60 -6.02
C VAL A 88 -10.93 -3.41 -6.70
N ARG A 89 -11.27 -3.51 -7.99
CA ARG A 89 -11.98 -2.46 -8.73
C ARG A 89 -13.36 -2.18 -8.13
N ARG A 90 -14.14 -3.22 -7.84
CA ARG A 90 -15.48 -3.12 -7.24
C ARG A 90 -15.42 -2.37 -5.91
N LEU A 91 -14.57 -2.81 -4.98
CA LEU A 91 -14.43 -2.17 -3.67
C LEU A 91 -13.91 -0.74 -3.79
N SER A 92 -12.97 -0.51 -4.70
CA SER A 92 -12.43 0.82 -4.97
C SER A 92 -13.46 1.76 -5.60
N ALA A 93 -14.51 1.28 -6.26
CA ALA A 93 -15.54 2.14 -6.85
C ALA A 93 -16.39 2.82 -5.75
N ASP A 94 -16.71 2.09 -4.68
CA ASP A 94 -17.59 2.56 -3.60
C ASP A 94 -16.82 3.16 -2.41
N ALA A 95 -15.53 2.86 -2.28
CA ALA A 95 -14.71 3.39 -1.18
C ALA A 95 -14.57 4.92 -1.26
N ARG A 96 -14.70 5.57 -0.10
CA ARG A 96 -14.48 7.02 0.03
C ARG A 96 -13.02 7.40 -0.17
N TYR A 97 -12.11 6.49 0.17
CA TYR A 97 -10.67 6.65 -0.02
C TYR A 97 -10.06 5.35 -0.55
N VAL A 98 -9.22 5.49 -1.58
CA VAL A 98 -8.49 4.37 -2.18
C VAL A 98 -7.01 4.59 -1.96
N THR A 99 -6.37 3.66 -1.27
CA THR A 99 -5.02 3.86 -0.76
C THR A 99 -4.08 2.69 -1.05
N SER A 100 -2.79 2.98 -1.14
CA SER A 100 -1.75 1.98 -1.30
C SER A 100 -0.41 2.43 -0.76
N VAL A 101 0.48 1.47 -0.55
CA VAL A 101 1.88 1.69 -0.15
C VAL A 101 2.79 0.94 -1.11
N CYS A 102 4.00 1.45 -1.34
CA CYS A 102 5.06 0.79 -2.10
C CYS A 102 4.57 0.45 -3.51
N ASN A 103 4.86 -0.75 -3.99
CA ASN A 103 4.36 -1.23 -5.28
C ASN A 103 2.89 -1.69 -5.24
N GLY A 104 2.17 -1.58 -4.12
CA GLY A 104 0.74 -1.87 -4.03
C GLY A 104 -0.11 -0.97 -4.94
N SER A 105 0.40 0.21 -5.32
CA SER A 105 -0.24 1.08 -6.30
C SER A 105 -0.27 0.48 -7.71
N LEU A 106 0.61 -0.48 -8.04
CA LEU A 106 0.55 -1.22 -9.31
C LEU A 106 -0.68 -2.14 -9.38
N ILE A 107 -1.11 -2.72 -8.25
CA ILE A 107 -2.33 -3.54 -8.21
C ILE A 107 -3.55 -2.66 -8.52
N LEU A 108 -3.62 -1.48 -7.91
CA LEU A 108 -4.69 -0.50 -8.19
C LEU A 108 -4.65 -0.01 -9.64
N ALA A 109 -3.46 0.30 -10.17
CA ALA A 109 -3.31 0.74 -11.55
C ALA A 109 -3.72 -0.37 -12.52
N ARG A 110 -3.28 -1.61 -12.30
CA ARG A 110 -3.66 -2.78 -13.09
C ARG A 110 -5.15 -3.10 -13.03
N ALA A 111 -5.79 -2.83 -11.89
CA ALA A 111 -7.25 -2.90 -11.75
C ALA A 111 -7.97 -1.77 -12.51
N GLY A 112 -7.27 -0.84 -13.17
CA GLY A 112 -7.85 0.31 -13.87
C GLY A 112 -8.39 1.39 -12.93
N VAL A 113 -8.04 1.34 -11.65
CA VAL A 113 -8.56 2.26 -10.62
C VAL A 113 -7.83 3.62 -10.66
N LEU A 114 -6.59 3.64 -11.18
CA LEU A 114 -5.71 4.82 -11.19
C LEU A 114 -5.55 5.46 -12.58
N GLU A 115 -6.38 5.13 -13.56
CA GLU A 115 -6.32 5.72 -14.91
C GLU A 115 -6.38 7.26 -14.85
N GLY A 116 -5.34 7.92 -15.36
CA GLY A 116 -5.17 9.37 -15.34
C GLY A 116 -4.93 9.99 -13.96
N LYS A 117 -4.59 9.19 -12.93
CA LYS A 117 -4.37 9.65 -11.55
C LYS A 117 -2.90 9.67 -11.17
N ARG A 118 -2.48 10.70 -10.43
CA ARG A 118 -1.15 10.74 -9.82
C ARG A 118 -1.04 9.71 -8.70
N SER A 119 0.06 8.97 -8.69
CA SER A 119 0.32 7.98 -7.66
C SER A 119 1.80 7.85 -7.34
N ALA A 120 2.10 7.74 -6.04
CA ALA A 120 3.39 7.28 -5.55
C ALA A 120 3.50 5.76 -5.72
N CYS A 121 4.74 5.30 -5.74
CA CYS A 121 5.09 3.88 -5.75
C CYS A 121 6.48 3.73 -5.14
N HIS A 122 6.89 2.50 -4.85
CA HIS A 122 8.29 2.23 -4.57
C HIS A 122 9.16 2.67 -5.75
N TRP A 123 10.28 3.32 -5.45
CA TRP A 123 11.11 4.00 -6.46
C TRP A 123 11.58 3.06 -7.58
N SER A 124 11.86 1.79 -7.27
CA SER A 124 12.30 0.78 -8.24
C SER A 124 11.21 0.33 -9.21
N PHE A 125 9.94 0.53 -8.88
CA PHE A 125 8.78 0.06 -9.65
C PHE A 125 7.90 1.19 -10.20
N ARG A 126 8.12 2.43 -9.74
CA ARG A 126 7.30 3.60 -10.06
C ARG A 126 7.11 3.84 -11.55
N HIS A 127 8.11 3.54 -12.37
CA HIS A 127 8.03 3.71 -13.83
C HIS A 127 6.94 2.84 -14.47
N LEU A 128 6.58 1.69 -13.87
CA LEU A 128 5.54 0.78 -14.37
C LEU A 128 4.11 1.31 -14.18
N LEU A 129 3.92 2.38 -13.40
CA LEU A 129 2.59 3.00 -13.24
C LEU A 129 2.04 3.50 -14.59
N SER A 130 2.91 4.05 -15.44
CA SER A 130 2.53 4.57 -16.76
C SER A 130 1.97 3.48 -17.69
N ASP A 131 2.43 2.24 -17.54
CA ASP A 131 1.97 1.10 -18.37
C ASP A 131 0.49 0.76 -18.10
N TYR A 132 -0.05 1.25 -16.99
CA TYR A 132 -1.43 1.06 -16.56
C TYR A 132 -2.20 2.38 -16.42
N GLY A 133 -1.77 3.43 -17.15
CA GLY A 133 -2.49 4.70 -17.25
C GLY A 133 -2.38 5.63 -16.04
N ALA A 134 -1.69 5.22 -14.98
CA ALA A 134 -1.42 6.09 -13.83
C ALA A 134 -0.26 7.05 -14.14
N ILE A 135 -0.27 8.23 -13.52
CA ILE A 135 0.77 9.25 -13.66
C ILE A 135 1.78 9.04 -12.50
N PRO A 136 3.02 8.58 -12.78
CA PRO A 136 4.01 8.37 -11.73
C PRO A 136 4.42 9.69 -11.07
N ASP A 137 4.48 9.69 -9.75
CA ASP A 137 4.90 10.85 -8.95
C ASP A 137 5.96 10.44 -7.91
N ASP A 138 7.00 11.24 -7.77
CA ASP A 138 8.16 10.94 -6.93
C ASP A 138 8.04 11.41 -5.48
N ALA A 139 6.95 12.10 -5.14
CA ALA A 139 6.65 12.49 -3.77
C ALA A 139 6.47 11.26 -2.86
N ARG A 140 6.86 11.43 -1.59
CA ARG A 140 6.79 10.36 -0.58
C ARG A 140 5.35 9.95 -0.26
N VAL A 141 4.44 10.91 -0.29
CA VAL A 141 3.00 10.74 -0.17
C VAL A 141 2.36 11.57 -1.26
N VAL A 142 1.46 10.95 -2.03
CA VAL A 142 0.73 11.60 -3.12
C VAL A 142 -0.76 11.53 -2.83
N ARG A 143 -1.44 12.66 -3.02
CA ARG A 143 -2.89 12.77 -2.98
C ARG A 143 -3.39 13.28 -4.33
N ASP A 144 -4.36 12.56 -4.91
CA ASP A 144 -5.12 12.97 -6.09
C ASP A 144 -6.61 12.72 -5.82
N GLY A 145 -7.34 13.75 -5.38
CA GLY A 145 -8.73 13.61 -4.95
C GLY A 145 -8.88 12.63 -3.77
N ARG A 146 -9.52 11.49 -4.04
CA ARG A 146 -9.75 10.39 -3.07
C ARG A 146 -8.65 9.31 -3.07
N PHE A 147 -7.67 9.42 -3.96
CA PHE A 147 -6.58 8.48 -4.09
C PHE A 147 -5.37 8.96 -3.28
N PHE A 148 -4.91 8.13 -2.35
CA PHE A 148 -3.72 8.40 -1.54
C PHE A 148 -2.70 7.28 -1.74
N SER A 149 -1.44 7.62 -1.89
CA SER A 149 -0.39 6.61 -2.04
C SER A 149 0.86 7.00 -1.29
N GLY A 150 1.47 6.03 -0.62
CA GLY A 150 2.81 6.12 -0.09
C GLY A 150 3.82 5.55 -1.09
N GLY A 151 5.02 6.13 -1.12
CA GLY A 151 6.18 5.56 -1.82
C GLY A 151 6.66 4.25 -1.19
N GLY A 152 7.97 4.06 -1.04
CA GLY A 152 8.51 2.80 -0.50
C GLY A 152 8.28 2.59 1.00
N VAL A 153 7.71 1.43 1.35
CA VAL A 153 7.72 0.76 2.66
C VAL A 153 7.38 1.67 3.85
N THR A 154 8.37 2.36 4.41
CA THR A 154 8.21 3.23 5.59
C THR A 154 7.35 4.46 5.34
N SER A 155 7.13 4.85 4.07
CA SER A 155 6.12 5.86 3.74
C SER A 155 4.72 5.45 4.19
N GLY A 156 4.51 4.16 4.49
CA GLY A 156 3.37 3.60 5.18
C GLY A 156 2.88 4.43 6.38
N ILE A 157 3.82 4.92 7.19
CA ILE A 157 3.49 5.69 8.40
C ILE A 157 3.10 7.13 8.04
N ASP A 158 3.89 7.76 7.18
CA ASP A 158 3.66 9.15 6.75
C ASP A 158 2.32 9.30 6.01
N PHE A 159 2.01 8.40 5.08
CA PHE A 159 0.74 8.48 4.35
C PHE A 159 -0.44 8.26 5.30
N ALA A 160 -0.31 7.37 6.28
CA ALA A 160 -1.38 7.11 7.23
C ALA A 160 -1.66 8.34 8.11
N LEU A 161 -0.62 9.08 8.51
CA LEU A 161 -0.80 10.35 9.21
C LEU A 161 -1.48 11.41 8.32
N VAL A 162 -1.13 11.50 7.04
CA VAL A 162 -1.80 12.38 6.07
C VAL A 162 -3.26 12.01 5.89
N VAL A 163 -3.57 10.72 5.73
CA VAL A 163 -4.95 10.21 5.64
C VAL A 163 -5.69 10.46 6.96
N ALA A 164 -5.07 10.25 8.10
CA ALA A 164 -5.69 10.47 9.40
C ALA A 164 -6.07 11.95 9.59
N ALA A 165 -5.23 12.87 9.12
CA ALA A 165 -5.52 14.30 9.17
C ALA A 165 -6.70 14.66 8.26
N GLU A 166 -6.76 14.08 7.06
CA GLU A 166 -7.86 14.28 6.11
C GLU A 166 -9.19 13.74 6.65
N VAL A 167 -9.19 12.53 7.21
CA VAL A 167 -10.42 11.81 7.56
C VAL A 167 -10.92 12.15 8.96
N PHE A 168 -10.01 12.31 9.92
CA PHE A 168 -10.32 12.43 11.34
C PHE A 168 -9.84 13.74 11.98
N GLY A 169 -9.25 14.64 11.18
CA GLY A 169 -8.77 15.94 11.59
C GLY A 169 -7.32 15.93 12.09
N GLU A 170 -6.66 17.09 11.96
CA GLU A 170 -5.23 17.27 12.26
C GLU A 170 -4.87 16.90 13.70
N THR A 171 -5.70 17.27 14.69
CA THR A 171 -5.44 16.94 16.10
C THR A 171 -5.41 15.44 16.34
N THR A 172 -6.29 14.67 15.68
CA THR A 172 -6.28 13.21 15.76
C THR A 172 -4.99 12.64 15.17
N ALA A 173 -4.57 13.12 14.00
CA ALA A 173 -3.34 12.68 13.37
C ALA A 173 -2.09 13.00 14.20
N GLN A 174 -1.99 14.21 14.75
CA GLN A 174 -0.91 14.61 15.65
C GLN A 174 -0.91 13.79 16.95
N ALA A 175 -2.08 13.46 17.48
CA ALA A 175 -2.18 12.57 18.63
C ALA A 175 -1.67 11.16 18.30
N GLN A 176 -2.00 10.60 17.13
CA GLN A 176 -1.45 9.31 16.70
C GLN A 176 0.07 9.39 16.54
N GLN A 177 0.58 10.43 15.88
CA GLN A 177 2.02 10.67 15.74
C GLN A 177 2.73 10.67 17.10
N LEU A 178 2.15 11.32 18.10
CA LEU A 178 2.69 11.37 19.46
C LEU A 178 2.58 10.02 20.18
N ILE A 179 1.48 9.28 20.04
CA ILE A 179 1.25 7.97 20.68
C ILE A 179 2.32 6.96 20.25
N ILE A 180 2.68 6.96 18.96
CA ILE A 180 3.71 6.07 18.41
C ILE A 180 5.12 6.69 18.46
N GLU A 181 5.26 7.85 19.09
CA GLU A 181 6.51 8.63 19.18
C GLU A 181 7.23 8.76 17.84
N TYR A 182 6.47 9.06 16.77
CA TYR A 182 7.02 9.11 15.42
C TYR A 182 7.81 10.41 15.18
N ALA A 183 9.08 10.36 15.61
CA ALA A 183 10.11 11.37 15.45
C ALA A 183 11.40 10.73 14.88
N PRO A 184 11.38 10.27 13.60
CA PRO A 184 12.45 9.45 13.05
C PRO A 184 13.78 10.21 12.98
N GLN A 185 14.87 9.53 13.37
CA GLN A 185 16.25 10.01 13.23
C GLN A 185 17.11 8.93 12.53
N PRO A 186 16.99 8.77 11.20
CA PRO A 186 17.72 7.73 10.49
C PRO A 186 19.24 7.90 10.66
N PRO A 187 19.99 6.83 10.97
CA PRO A 187 21.45 6.91 11.15
C PRO A 187 22.22 7.05 9.83
N PHE A 188 21.56 6.92 8.68
CA PHE A 188 22.13 7.01 7.34
C PHE A 188 21.22 7.81 6.39
N ASN A 189 21.81 8.42 5.36
CA ASN A 189 21.08 9.15 4.31
C ASN A 189 20.92 8.34 3.00
N ALA A 190 20.57 7.05 3.11
CA ALA A 190 20.49 6.13 1.96
C ALA A 190 19.06 5.64 1.66
N GLY A 191 18.03 6.32 2.19
CA GLY A 191 16.62 5.92 2.02
C GLY A 191 16.03 6.28 0.65
N ARG A 192 16.77 6.96 -0.21
CA ARG A 192 16.36 7.38 -1.55
C ARG A 192 17.50 7.15 -2.54
N PRO A 193 17.19 6.81 -3.81
CA PRO A 193 18.24 6.60 -4.81
C PRO A 193 19.03 7.88 -5.12
N GLU A 194 18.45 9.06 -4.93
CA GLU A 194 19.14 10.34 -5.16
C GLU A 194 20.16 10.68 -4.06
N THR A 195 20.07 10.06 -2.89
CA THR A 195 20.95 10.34 -1.73
C THR A 195 21.85 9.17 -1.35
N ALA A 196 21.50 7.94 -1.74
CA ALA A 196 22.30 6.76 -1.45
C ALA A 196 23.66 6.79 -2.16
N PRO A 197 24.76 6.36 -1.50
CA PRO A 197 26.05 6.21 -2.16
C PRO A 197 25.97 5.26 -3.37
N PRO A 198 26.70 5.50 -4.47
CA PRO A 198 26.64 4.67 -5.67
C PRO A 198 26.92 3.18 -5.44
N GLU A 199 27.78 2.83 -4.49
CA GLU A 199 28.08 1.45 -4.11
C GLU A 199 26.89 0.76 -3.41
N VAL A 200 26.07 1.51 -2.68
CA VAL A 200 24.83 0.98 -2.07
C VAL A 200 23.80 0.68 -3.15
N LEU A 201 23.67 1.55 -4.15
CA LEU A 201 22.80 1.30 -5.31
C LEU A 201 23.25 0.07 -6.10
N LYS A 202 24.55 -0.09 -6.35
CA LYS A 202 25.10 -1.29 -7.01
C LYS A 202 24.84 -2.56 -6.19
N ALA A 203 24.98 -2.49 -4.87
CA ALA A 203 24.68 -3.62 -3.99
C ALA A 203 23.19 -3.99 -4.04
N PHE A 204 22.30 -2.98 -4.01
CA PHE A 204 20.87 -3.18 -4.20
C PHE A 204 20.55 -3.85 -5.54
N ASP A 205 21.11 -3.36 -6.65
CA ASP A 205 20.91 -3.96 -7.98
C ASP A 205 21.44 -5.39 -8.07
N ALA A 206 22.54 -5.70 -7.40
CA ALA A 206 23.07 -7.06 -7.35
C ALA A 206 22.17 -8.01 -6.54
N MET A 207 21.53 -7.51 -5.47
CA MET A 207 20.63 -8.31 -4.64
C MET A 207 19.24 -8.49 -5.25
N PHE A 208 18.71 -7.45 -5.89
CA PHE A 208 17.30 -7.38 -6.31
C PHE A 208 17.10 -7.26 -7.81
N GLY A 209 18.16 -7.06 -8.60
CA GLY A 209 18.05 -6.74 -10.04
C GLY A 209 17.33 -7.79 -10.87
N ASP A 210 17.51 -9.09 -10.56
CA ASP A 210 16.80 -10.16 -11.26
C ASP A 210 15.31 -10.20 -10.90
N ALA A 211 14.96 -9.97 -9.63
CA ALA A 211 13.57 -9.87 -9.18
C ALA A 211 12.86 -8.64 -9.77
N LEU A 212 13.54 -7.49 -9.83
CA LEU A 212 13.02 -6.27 -10.44
C LEU A 212 12.75 -6.47 -11.94
N ARG A 213 13.65 -7.19 -12.64
CA ARG A 213 13.47 -7.55 -14.05
C ARG A 213 12.31 -8.52 -14.27
N SER A 214 12.09 -9.47 -13.36
CA SER A 214 10.98 -10.43 -13.49
C SER A 214 9.60 -9.83 -13.19
N VAL A 215 9.51 -8.84 -12.29
CA VAL A 215 8.25 -8.11 -12.01
C VAL A 215 7.85 -7.23 -13.20
N GLY A 216 8.82 -6.68 -13.94
CA GLY A 216 8.58 -6.03 -15.25
C GLY A 216 8.32 -7.01 -16.40
N GLY A 217 8.39 -8.33 -16.15
CA GLY A 217 8.33 -9.38 -17.17
C GLY A 217 6.93 -9.92 -17.47
N PHE A 218 5.89 -9.52 -16.73
CA PHE A 218 4.52 -9.92 -17.04
C PHE A 218 3.85 -8.93 -18.01
N VAL A 219 4.40 -8.86 -19.23
CA VAL A 219 3.63 -8.38 -20.38
C VAL A 219 2.66 -9.52 -20.74
N PRO A 220 1.34 -9.35 -20.60
CA PRO A 220 0.40 -10.33 -21.12
C PRO A 220 0.66 -10.42 -22.63
N GLN A 221 0.94 -11.63 -23.14
CA GLN A 221 0.82 -11.82 -24.58
C GLN A 221 -0.64 -11.54 -24.95
N VAL A 222 -0.80 -10.54 -25.82
CA VAL A 222 -2.05 -10.16 -26.48
C VAL A 222 -2.64 -11.33 -27.25
#